data_AF-A0A0B7NKR8-F1
#
_entry.id   AF-A0A0B7NKR8-F1
#
_cell.length_a   1.000
_cell.length_b   1.000
_cell.length_c   1.000
_cell.angle_alpha   90.00
_cell.angle_beta   90.00
_cell.angle_gamma   90.00
#
_symmetry.space_group_name_H-M   'P 1'
#
loop_
_entity.id
_entity.type
_entity.pdbx_description
1 polymer ?
#
loop_
_entity_poly.entity_id
_entity_poly.type
_entity_poly.pdbx_seq_one_letter_code
_entity_poly.pdbx_strand_id
1 'polypeptide(L)'
;MSESAKNYSVDYKQPETTLNTVNNDHKKRETKCPVDHGQAKEETKCPVDHSQEKEEPKCPVDHNSYKHFMPPISVSTGEPQSCPVDPATYKNFLPPPKEGCDSDAIDSSNNMPKISQQKPQPDQKMQLGIEREISTIPRANSDDKLWVYPSEQMFFNAMRRKNWNPDEKDMSVVVPIHNAVNEMAWQKILEWENMHETECQQPMLAKFEGRPKDITPKARIRSWFGYALPFDRHDWVVDRCGKKVTYVIDFYSGKQDPNRPMSLSFYLDVRPAVSPAGIWDRLKMSFKKGSLH
;
A
#
# COMPACT_ATOMS: atom_id res chain seq x y z
N MET A 1 -13.09 21.88 19.25
CA MET A 1 -11.98 22.04 18.29
C MET A 1 -12.05 20.90 17.29
N SER A 2 -12.72 21.15 16.15
CA SER A 2 -12.87 20.16 15.07
C SER A 2 -11.63 20.24 14.18
N GLU A 3 -10.68 19.33 14.36
CA GLU A 3 -9.58 19.16 13.41
C GLU A 3 -10.20 18.62 12.10
N SER A 4 -10.18 19.42 11.03
CA SER A 4 -10.77 19.05 9.74
C SER A 4 -10.07 17.81 9.19
N ALA A 5 -10.73 16.65 9.28
CA ALA A 5 -10.25 15.40 8.72
C ALA A 5 -10.36 15.47 7.20
N LYS A 6 -9.22 15.61 6.50
CA LYS A 6 -9.18 15.48 5.04
C LYS A 6 -9.41 14.01 4.69
N ASN A 7 -10.53 13.71 4.06
CA ASN A 7 -10.77 12.40 3.46
C ASN A 7 -9.90 12.27 2.22
N TYR A 8 -9.22 11.14 2.07
CA TYR A 8 -8.45 10.81 0.87
C TYR A 8 -9.23 9.81 0.04
N SER A 9 -9.23 10.00 -1.27
CA SER A 9 -9.73 9.05 -2.27
C SER A 9 -8.59 8.69 -3.21
N VAL A 10 -8.30 7.40 -3.35
CA VAL A 10 -7.30 6.93 -4.31
C VAL A 10 -8.03 6.48 -5.58
N ASP A 11 -7.92 7.28 -6.63
CA ASP A 11 -8.39 6.93 -7.98
C ASP A 11 -7.23 6.20 -8.70
N TYR A 12 -7.22 4.87 -8.69
CA TYR A 12 -6.20 4.10 -9.41
C TYR A 12 -6.52 4.09 -10.92
N LYS A 13 -5.64 4.65 -11.74
CA LYS A 13 -5.61 4.45 -13.20
C LYS A 13 -4.55 3.41 -13.52
N GLN A 14 -4.92 2.41 -14.33
CA GLN A 14 -4.02 1.33 -14.73
C GLN A 14 -2.77 1.86 -15.48
N PRO A 15 -1.59 1.25 -15.30
CA PRO A 15 -0.43 1.53 -16.14
C PRO A 15 -0.62 0.91 -17.54
N GLU A 16 -0.38 1.70 -18.59
CA GLU A 16 -0.36 1.21 -19.97
C GLU A 16 0.89 0.34 -20.19
N THR A 17 0.67 -0.91 -20.57
CA THR A 17 1.73 -1.86 -20.94
C THR A 17 2.28 -1.50 -22.32
N THR A 18 3.39 -0.75 -22.39
CA THR A 18 4.15 -0.58 -23.63
C THR A 18 5.06 -1.79 -23.84
N LEU A 19 4.72 -2.62 -24.83
CA LEU A 19 5.60 -3.66 -25.36
C LEU A 19 6.77 -2.99 -26.11
N ASN A 20 7.96 -3.04 -25.52
CA ASN A 20 9.21 -2.64 -26.19
C ASN A 20 9.75 -3.80 -27.01
N THR A 21 9.70 -3.68 -28.33
CA THR A 21 10.40 -4.57 -29.26
C THR A 21 11.87 -4.16 -29.34
N VAL A 22 12.76 -5.07 -28.95
CA VAL A 22 14.22 -4.97 -29.12
C VAL A 22 14.58 -5.10 -30.60
N ASN A 23 15.46 -4.24 -31.11
CA ASN A 23 16.23 -4.52 -32.33
C ASN A 23 17.68 -4.04 -32.17
N ASN A 24 18.61 -4.98 -32.32
CA ASN A 24 20.06 -4.79 -32.33
C ASN A 24 20.59 -4.50 -33.74
N ASP A 25 21.69 -3.75 -33.78
CA ASP A 25 22.50 -3.29 -34.92
C ASP A 25 23.06 -4.39 -35.87
N HIS A 26 23.15 -4.09 -37.19
CA HIS A 26 24.42 -3.88 -37.94
C HIS A 26 24.30 -3.98 -39.50
N LYS A 27 24.67 -2.87 -40.17
CA LYS A 27 25.68 -2.71 -41.26
C LYS A 27 25.61 -3.48 -42.62
N LYS A 28 25.61 -2.66 -43.69
CA LYS A 28 26.36 -2.73 -45.01
C LYS A 28 25.70 -3.28 -46.31
N ARG A 29 25.56 -2.33 -47.26
CA ARG A 29 25.92 -2.31 -48.72
C ARG A 29 25.10 -3.07 -49.80
N GLU A 30 24.45 -2.24 -50.63
CA GLU A 30 24.40 -2.16 -52.12
C GLU A 30 24.37 -3.42 -53.02
N THR A 31 23.37 -3.48 -53.92
CA THR A 31 23.53 -3.71 -55.38
C THR A 31 22.23 -3.35 -56.15
N LYS A 32 22.36 -2.87 -57.39
CA LYS A 32 21.39 -2.08 -58.20
C LYS A 32 20.37 -2.87 -59.05
N CYS A 33 19.20 -2.23 -59.25
CA CYS A 33 18.30 -1.98 -60.44
C CYS A 33 18.22 -2.97 -61.63
N PRO A 34 17.22 -2.89 -62.59
CA PRO A 34 16.20 -1.85 -62.88
C PRO A 34 14.76 -2.46 -63.05
N VAL A 35 13.63 -1.78 -63.29
CA VAL A 35 13.14 -1.19 -64.56
C VAL A 35 11.84 -0.37 -64.31
N ASP A 36 11.83 0.85 -64.86
CA ASP A 36 10.78 1.75 -65.40
C ASP A 36 9.35 1.92 -64.82
N HIS A 37 8.91 3.18 -64.77
CA HIS A 37 7.56 3.64 -64.40
C HIS A 37 6.74 3.95 -65.67
N GLY A 38 5.59 3.28 -65.85
CA GLY A 38 4.67 3.57 -66.95
C GLY A 38 3.21 3.16 -66.69
N GLN A 39 2.45 4.09 -66.09
CA GLN A 39 1.01 4.36 -66.23
C GLN A 39 -0.08 3.26 -66.18
N ALA A 40 -1.05 3.53 -65.29
CA ALA A 40 -2.53 3.49 -65.45
C ALA A 40 -3.36 2.29 -64.94
N LYS A 41 -4.27 2.64 -64.01
CA LYS A 41 -5.64 2.14 -63.71
C LYS A 41 -5.81 0.69 -63.22
N GLU A 42 -6.32 0.54 -61.99
CA GLU A 42 -7.71 0.09 -61.73
C GLU A 42 -8.05 0.14 -60.23
N GLU A 43 -9.24 0.67 -59.93
CA GLU A 43 -9.88 0.67 -58.61
C GLU A 43 -10.42 -0.72 -58.29
N THR A 44 -10.12 -1.26 -57.11
CA THR A 44 -10.83 -2.42 -56.55
C THR A 44 -11.41 -2.07 -55.19
N LYS A 45 -12.73 -1.87 -55.17
CA LYS A 45 -13.56 -1.91 -53.95
C LYS A 45 -13.51 -3.32 -53.35
N CYS A 46 -13.36 -3.41 -52.03
CA CYS A 46 -13.76 -4.58 -51.25
C CYS A 46 -14.89 -4.20 -50.27
N PRO A 47 -15.97 -5.00 -50.16
CA PRO A 47 -17.17 -4.66 -49.42
C PRO A 47 -17.17 -5.30 -48.02
N VAL A 48 -17.36 -4.51 -46.96
CA VAL A 48 -17.78 -5.07 -45.66
C VAL A 48 -18.79 -4.13 -44.99
N ASP A 49 -19.92 -4.72 -44.64
CA ASP A 49 -21.12 -4.18 -44.02
C ASP A 49 -20.84 -3.56 -42.63
N HIS A 50 -21.34 -2.35 -42.38
CA HIS A 50 -21.27 -1.68 -41.07
C HIS A 50 -22.58 -1.94 -40.30
N SER A 51 -22.73 -3.15 -39.78
CA SER A 51 -23.91 -3.50 -38.98
C SER A 51 -23.56 -4.46 -37.84
N GLN A 52 -22.69 -4.07 -36.90
CA GLN A 52 -22.62 -4.72 -35.58
C GLN A 52 -22.34 -3.68 -34.47
N GLU A 53 -23.23 -3.68 -33.49
CA GLU A 53 -23.23 -2.85 -32.29
C GLU A 53 -21.92 -3.02 -31.51
N LYS A 54 -21.35 -1.89 -31.06
CA LYS A 54 -20.21 -1.88 -30.14
C LYS A 54 -20.68 -2.37 -28.76
N GLU A 55 -20.40 -3.63 -28.45
CA GLU A 55 -20.30 -4.05 -27.05
C GLU A 55 -18.96 -3.54 -26.48
N GLU A 56 -19.06 -2.68 -25.47
CA GLU A 56 -17.91 -2.22 -24.68
C GLU A 56 -17.27 -3.41 -23.94
N PRO A 57 -15.94 -3.57 -23.94
CA PRO A 57 -15.28 -4.64 -23.20
C PRO A 57 -15.46 -4.41 -21.69
N LYS A 58 -16.31 -5.19 -21.04
CA LYS A 58 -16.36 -5.26 -19.58
C LYS A 58 -15.08 -5.93 -19.08
N CYS A 59 -14.28 -5.16 -18.33
CA CYS A 59 -13.09 -5.64 -17.65
C CYS A 59 -13.46 -6.79 -16.69
N PRO A 60 -12.73 -7.92 -16.68
CA PRO A 60 -13.05 -9.09 -15.84
C PRO A 60 -12.79 -8.89 -14.33
N VAL A 61 -12.26 -7.74 -13.94
CA VAL A 61 -11.77 -7.49 -12.57
C VAL A 61 -12.93 -7.00 -11.71
N ASP A 62 -13.24 -7.75 -10.66
CA ASP A 62 -14.22 -7.31 -9.66
C ASP A 62 -13.64 -6.17 -8.81
N HIS A 63 -14.15 -4.96 -9.05
CA HIS A 63 -13.76 -3.75 -8.33
C HIS A 63 -14.27 -3.69 -6.89
N ASN A 64 -14.96 -4.72 -6.37
CA ASN A 64 -15.31 -4.84 -4.93
C ASN A 64 -14.35 -5.72 -4.12
N SER A 65 -13.37 -6.35 -4.78
CA SER A 65 -12.33 -7.21 -4.19
C SER A 65 -11.69 -6.65 -2.90
N TYR A 66 -11.39 -5.35 -2.89
CA TYR A 66 -10.78 -4.66 -1.75
C TYR A 66 -11.61 -4.72 -0.46
N LYS A 67 -12.93 -4.95 -0.54
CA LYS A 67 -13.82 -4.96 0.64
C LYS A 67 -13.52 -6.12 1.58
N HIS A 68 -12.93 -7.21 1.09
CA HIS A 68 -12.50 -8.33 1.92
C HIS A 68 -11.22 -8.03 2.73
N PHE A 69 -10.49 -6.97 2.36
CA PHE A 69 -9.26 -6.54 3.01
C PHE A 69 -9.47 -5.38 4.00
N MET A 70 -10.68 -4.82 4.05
CA MET A 70 -11.10 -3.86 5.07
C MET A 70 -12.11 -4.54 6.01
N PRO A 71 -12.05 -4.35 7.33
CA PRO A 71 -13.08 -4.90 8.19
C PRO A 71 -14.45 -4.30 7.81
N PRO A 72 -15.53 -5.09 7.85
CA PRO A 72 -16.85 -4.63 7.46
C PRO A 72 -17.27 -3.44 8.32
N ILE A 73 -17.83 -2.42 7.67
CA ILE A 73 -18.48 -1.29 8.33
C ILE A 73 -19.65 -1.87 9.15
N SER A 74 -19.53 -1.87 10.47
CA SER A 74 -20.61 -2.24 11.37
C SER A 74 -21.70 -1.16 11.36
N VAL A 75 -22.65 -1.29 10.45
CA VAL A 75 -23.96 -0.64 10.61
C VAL A 75 -24.72 -1.46 11.65
N SER A 76 -24.79 -0.95 12.88
CA SER A 76 -25.47 -1.62 13.97
C SER A 76 -26.97 -1.71 13.69
N THR A 77 -27.48 -2.93 13.58
CA THR A 77 -28.86 -3.24 13.99
C THR A 77 -28.82 -4.55 14.78
N GLY A 78 -29.19 -4.46 16.07
CA GLY A 78 -29.74 -5.59 16.85
C GLY A 78 -28.79 -6.60 17.51
N GLU A 79 -28.71 -6.49 18.84
CA GLU A 79 -28.39 -7.50 19.88
C GLU A 79 -26.94 -7.88 20.24
N PRO A 80 -26.63 -8.03 21.56
CA PRO A 80 -25.28 -8.27 22.06
C PRO A 80 -24.98 -9.77 22.15
N GLN A 81 -23.97 -10.24 21.43
CA GLN A 81 -23.30 -11.50 21.76
C GLN A 81 -22.03 -11.19 22.55
N SER A 82 -22.08 -11.49 23.85
CA SER A 82 -20.90 -11.51 24.71
C SER A 82 -20.01 -12.69 24.30
N CYS A 83 -18.76 -12.43 23.94
CA CYS A 83 -17.74 -13.47 23.77
C CYS A 83 -16.98 -13.65 25.09
N PRO A 84 -17.14 -14.76 25.82
CA PRO A 84 -16.32 -15.07 26.98
C PRO A 84 -15.02 -15.70 26.50
N VAL A 85 -13.89 -15.01 26.63
CA VAL A 85 -12.57 -15.64 26.46
C VAL A 85 -11.69 -15.29 27.65
N ASP A 86 -11.49 -16.32 28.48
CA ASP A 86 -10.58 -16.36 29.62
C ASP A 86 -9.13 -16.12 29.17
N PRO A 87 -8.40 -15.15 29.76
CA PRO A 87 -7.00 -14.84 29.42
C PRO A 87 -5.98 -15.95 29.71
N ALA A 88 -6.36 -17.05 30.35
CA ALA A 88 -5.40 -18.06 30.84
C ALA A 88 -4.95 -19.13 29.82
N THR A 89 -5.60 -19.27 28.67
CA THR A 89 -5.38 -20.45 27.78
C THR A 89 -4.25 -20.27 26.74
N TYR A 90 -3.64 -19.08 26.61
CA TYR A 90 -2.64 -18.80 25.57
C TYR A 90 -1.18 -19.13 25.93
N LYS A 91 -0.91 -19.80 27.05
CA LYS A 91 0.47 -20.18 27.42
C LYS A 91 0.98 -21.48 26.80
N ASN A 92 0.15 -22.25 26.08
CA ASN A 92 0.51 -23.61 25.64
C ASN A 92 0.58 -23.85 24.12
N PHE A 93 0.68 -22.81 23.28
CA PHE A 93 0.87 -22.99 21.82
C PHE A 93 2.12 -22.27 21.31
N LEU A 94 3.29 -22.83 21.66
CA LEU A 94 4.50 -22.68 20.86
C LEU A 94 4.94 -24.09 20.44
N PRO A 95 4.83 -24.48 19.16
CA PRO A 95 5.50 -25.69 18.70
C PRO A 95 7.02 -25.47 18.75
N PRO A 96 7.82 -26.52 19.05
CA PRO A 96 9.28 -26.39 19.12
C PRO A 96 9.85 -26.06 17.73
N PRO A 97 10.99 -25.33 17.67
CA PRO A 97 11.61 -24.96 16.41
C PRO A 97 12.08 -26.22 15.68
N LYS A 98 11.64 -26.39 14.43
CA LYS A 98 12.22 -27.40 13.54
C LYS A 98 13.60 -26.90 13.11
N GLU A 99 14.63 -27.67 13.42
CA GLU A 99 15.99 -27.42 12.94
C GLU A 99 16.03 -27.58 11.41
N GLY A 100 16.27 -26.47 10.71
CA GLY A 100 16.44 -26.42 9.26
C GLY A 100 16.92 -25.05 8.81
N CYS A 101 18.21 -24.95 8.48
CA CYS A 101 18.92 -23.89 7.76
C CYS A 101 18.34 -22.46 7.84
N ASP A 102 18.96 -21.62 8.68
CA ASP A 102 19.14 -20.15 8.68
C ASP A 102 18.39 -19.26 7.66
N SER A 103 17.13 -19.58 7.38
CA SER A 103 16.25 -18.91 6.41
C SER A 103 15.11 -18.13 7.08
N ASP A 104 15.03 -18.24 8.41
CA ASP A 104 14.04 -17.61 9.27
C ASP A 104 14.53 -16.30 9.90
N ALA A 105 15.70 -15.78 9.49
CA ALA A 105 16.17 -14.50 9.99
C ALA A 105 15.16 -13.40 9.59
N ILE A 106 14.45 -12.85 10.57
CA ILE A 106 13.52 -11.74 10.38
C ILE A 106 14.32 -10.43 10.40
N ASP A 107 14.07 -9.55 9.43
CA ASP A 107 14.57 -8.19 9.42
C ASP A 107 13.86 -7.39 10.52
N SER A 108 14.61 -6.95 11.53
CA SER A 108 14.08 -6.22 12.68
C SER A 108 13.56 -4.82 12.33
N SER A 109 13.90 -4.30 11.14
CA SER A 109 13.47 -2.99 10.67
C SER A 109 12.05 -3.00 10.10
N ASN A 110 11.52 -4.14 9.65
CA ASN A 110 10.18 -4.23 9.05
C ASN A 110 9.44 -5.55 9.34
N ASN A 111 10.01 -6.42 10.17
CA ASN A 111 9.51 -7.75 10.50
C ASN A 111 9.25 -8.65 9.28
N MET A 112 9.96 -8.43 8.17
CA MET A 112 9.90 -9.29 6.99
C MET A 112 11.00 -10.35 7.04
N PRO A 113 10.80 -11.54 6.46
CA PRO A 113 11.89 -12.50 6.26
C PRO A 113 13.01 -11.85 5.44
N LYS A 114 14.27 -12.02 5.86
CA LYS A 114 15.44 -11.50 5.13
C LYS A 114 15.58 -12.14 3.75
N ILE A 115 15.14 -13.39 3.61
CA ILE A 115 15.09 -14.08 2.32
C ILE A 115 13.70 -13.89 1.73
N SER A 116 13.63 -13.27 0.55
CA SER A 116 12.38 -13.08 -0.18
C SER A 116 11.84 -14.42 -0.69
N GLN A 117 10.81 -14.94 -0.02
CA GLN A 117 10.08 -16.12 -0.47
C GLN A 117 9.04 -15.75 -1.53
N GLN A 118 9.46 -15.76 -2.79
CA GLN A 118 8.63 -15.50 -3.98
C GLN A 118 8.07 -16.78 -4.62
N LYS A 119 8.20 -17.94 -3.96
CA LYS A 119 7.65 -19.19 -4.50
C LYS A 119 6.11 -19.19 -4.32
N PRO A 120 5.33 -19.58 -5.35
CA PRO A 120 3.90 -19.80 -5.20
C PRO A 120 3.57 -20.81 -4.09
N GLN A 121 2.41 -20.64 -3.45
CA GLN A 121 1.93 -21.66 -2.51
C GLN A 121 1.50 -22.94 -3.25
N PRO A 122 1.58 -24.13 -2.62
CA PRO A 122 1.19 -25.39 -3.27
C PRO A 122 -0.27 -25.42 -3.75
N ASP A 123 -1.16 -24.68 -3.09
CA ASP A 123 -2.59 -24.59 -3.38
C ASP A 123 -2.97 -23.35 -4.22
N GLN A 124 -1.99 -22.54 -4.64
CA GLN A 124 -2.22 -21.32 -5.40
C GLN A 124 -2.66 -21.63 -6.84
N LYS A 125 -3.73 -20.98 -7.29
CA LYS A 125 -4.35 -21.26 -8.60
C LYS A 125 -3.90 -20.33 -9.72
N MET A 126 -3.44 -19.13 -9.36
CA MET A 126 -3.04 -18.09 -10.31
C MET A 126 -1.61 -17.65 -10.04
N GLN A 127 -0.86 -17.36 -11.10
CA GLN A 127 0.47 -16.77 -10.96
C GLN A 127 0.34 -15.30 -10.53
N LEU A 128 1.03 -14.93 -9.45
CA LEU A 128 1.08 -13.55 -8.95
C LEU A 128 2.34 -12.84 -9.43
N GLY A 129 2.28 -11.50 -9.51
CA GLY A 129 3.42 -10.67 -9.83
C GLY A 129 4.57 -10.86 -8.83
N ILE A 130 5.78 -11.04 -9.35
CA ILE A 130 7.01 -11.18 -8.55
C ILE A 130 7.84 -9.90 -8.52
N GLU A 131 7.47 -8.92 -9.34
CA GLU A 131 8.16 -7.64 -9.42
C GLU A 131 7.93 -6.81 -8.16
N ARG A 132 8.99 -6.12 -7.73
CA ARG A 132 8.97 -5.28 -6.54
C ARG A 132 9.08 -3.82 -6.94
N GLU A 133 8.37 -2.97 -6.21
CA GLU A 133 8.35 -1.53 -6.46
C GLU A 133 9.31 -0.80 -5.50
N ILE A 134 10.06 0.17 -6.02
CA ILE A 134 10.95 1.03 -5.22
C ILE A 134 10.12 2.21 -4.68
N SER A 135 10.14 2.40 -3.36
CA SER A 135 9.43 3.49 -2.70
C SER A 135 10.11 4.85 -2.92
N THR A 136 9.43 5.93 -2.57
CA THR A 136 10.08 7.26 -2.45
C THR A 136 10.70 7.49 -1.07
N ILE A 137 10.55 6.53 -0.15
CA ILE A 137 10.88 6.65 1.26
C ILE A 137 12.38 6.32 1.46
N PRO A 138 13.20 7.28 1.96
CA PRO A 138 14.59 7.02 2.29
C PRO A 138 14.73 5.99 3.41
N ARG A 139 15.65 5.04 3.26
CA ARG A 139 15.89 3.96 4.23
C ARG A 139 17.11 4.25 5.09
N ALA A 140 16.92 4.32 6.40
CA ALA A 140 18.03 4.45 7.35
C ALA A 140 18.63 3.08 7.69
N ASN A 141 19.90 3.06 8.11
CA ASN A 141 20.58 1.89 8.68
C ASN A 141 20.66 0.68 7.72
N SER A 142 20.76 0.92 6.41
CA SER A 142 20.95 -0.09 5.37
C SER A 142 21.82 0.48 4.25
N ASP A 143 22.48 -0.40 3.49
CA ASP A 143 23.20 -0.01 2.26
C ASP A 143 22.24 0.46 1.16
N ASP A 144 20.97 0.02 1.22
CA ASP A 144 19.93 0.46 0.31
C ASP A 144 19.49 1.90 0.63
N LYS A 145 19.46 2.76 -0.40
CA LYS A 145 19.05 4.16 -0.24
C LYS A 145 17.55 4.35 0.01
N LEU A 146 16.73 3.46 -0.54
CA LEU A 146 15.27 3.56 -0.53
C LEU A 146 14.66 2.25 -0.04
N TRP A 147 13.45 2.32 0.53
CA TRP A 147 12.69 1.13 0.83
C TRP A 147 12.15 0.48 -0.45
N VAL A 148 12.03 -0.84 -0.44
CA VAL A 148 11.49 -1.62 -1.56
C VAL A 148 10.28 -2.41 -1.07
N TYR A 149 9.13 -2.15 -1.67
CA TYR A 149 7.88 -2.81 -1.33
C TYR A 149 7.90 -4.30 -1.70
N PRO A 150 7.13 -5.15 -1.00
CA PRO A 150 6.97 -6.55 -1.39
C PRO A 150 6.22 -6.65 -2.72
N SER A 151 6.52 -7.69 -3.49
CA SER A 151 5.71 -8.07 -4.66
C SER A 151 4.35 -8.62 -4.25
N GLU A 152 3.45 -8.80 -5.21
CA GLU A 152 2.16 -9.47 -5.00
C GLU A 152 2.33 -10.87 -4.40
N GLN A 153 3.24 -11.66 -4.95
CA GLN A 153 3.51 -13.01 -4.45
C GLN A 153 4.05 -12.99 -3.02
N MET A 154 4.96 -12.05 -2.70
CA MET A 154 5.47 -11.91 -1.33
C MET A 154 4.38 -11.49 -0.36
N PHE A 155 3.50 -10.57 -0.77
CA PHE A 155 2.40 -10.06 0.05
C PHE A 155 1.36 -11.16 0.31
N PHE A 156 0.97 -11.91 -0.73
CA PHE A 156 0.09 -13.08 -0.62
C PHE A 156 0.67 -14.12 0.34
N ASN A 157 1.94 -14.50 0.17
CA ASN A 157 2.63 -15.43 1.05
C ASN A 157 2.65 -14.92 2.50
N ALA A 158 2.86 -13.62 2.72
CA ALA A 158 2.85 -13.02 4.04
C ALA A 158 1.47 -13.08 4.73
N MET A 159 0.39 -12.86 3.97
CA MET A 159 -0.97 -13.00 4.49
C MET A 159 -1.29 -14.46 4.86
N ARG A 160 -0.92 -15.42 4.00
CA ARG A 160 -1.08 -16.85 4.27
C ARG A 160 -0.34 -17.30 5.54
N ARG A 161 0.88 -16.81 5.77
CA ARG A 161 1.63 -17.04 7.02
C ARG A 161 0.91 -16.49 8.27
N LYS A 162 0.12 -15.44 8.11
CA LYS A 162 -0.72 -14.86 9.16
C LYS A 162 -2.10 -15.55 9.27
N ASN A 163 -2.29 -16.68 8.61
CA ASN A 163 -3.51 -17.47 8.61
C ASN A 163 -4.72 -16.77 7.96
N TRP A 164 -4.47 -15.80 7.07
CA TRP A 164 -5.50 -15.17 6.23
C TRP A 164 -5.69 -15.96 4.93
N ASN A 165 -6.88 -15.90 4.35
CA ASN A 165 -7.20 -16.53 3.07
C ASN A 165 -7.58 -15.49 2.00
N PRO A 166 -6.59 -14.73 1.47
CA PRO A 166 -6.81 -13.75 0.42
C PRO A 166 -7.12 -14.42 -0.93
N ASP A 167 -7.94 -13.79 -1.76
CA ASP A 167 -8.15 -14.21 -3.16
C ASP A 167 -6.96 -13.72 -4.01
N GLU A 168 -6.40 -14.60 -4.85
CA GLU A 168 -5.24 -14.26 -5.67
C GLU A 168 -5.55 -13.09 -6.61
N LYS A 169 -6.77 -12.99 -7.15
CA LYS A 169 -7.14 -11.96 -8.14
C LYS A 169 -7.03 -10.54 -7.58
N ASP A 170 -7.18 -10.42 -6.27
CA ASP A 170 -7.25 -9.15 -5.56
C ASP A 170 -5.86 -8.53 -5.37
N MET A 171 -4.78 -9.33 -5.48
CA MET A 171 -3.41 -8.86 -5.22
C MET A 171 -2.98 -7.73 -6.15
N SER A 172 -3.41 -7.81 -7.42
CA SER A 172 -3.14 -6.80 -8.46
C SER A 172 -3.70 -5.42 -8.15
N VAL A 173 -4.72 -5.35 -7.29
CA VAL A 173 -5.35 -4.10 -6.86
C VAL A 173 -4.88 -3.71 -5.46
N VAL A 174 -4.84 -4.69 -4.55
CA VAL A 174 -4.56 -4.48 -3.13
C VAL A 174 -3.13 -3.99 -2.89
N VAL A 175 -2.14 -4.57 -3.55
CA VAL A 175 -0.72 -4.24 -3.29
C VAL A 175 -0.38 -2.81 -3.71
N PRO A 176 -0.72 -2.33 -4.93
CA PRO A 176 -0.51 -0.94 -5.31
C PRO A 176 -1.19 0.06 -4.37
N ILE A 177 -2.40 -0.26 -3.86
CA ILE A 177 -3.10 0.59 -2.89
C ILE A 177 -2.33 0.66 -1.57
N HIS A 178 -1.83 -0.46 -1.06
CA HIS A 178 -1.02 -0.47 0.17
C HIS A 178 0.27 0.35 0.00
N ASN A 179 0.94 0.23 -1.15
CA ASN A 179 2.12 1.03 -1.46
C ASN A 179 1.78 2.53 -1.48
N ALA A 180 0.71 2.93 -2.17
CA ALA A 180 0.24 4.31 -2.19
C ALA A 180 -0.09 4.83 -0.79
N VAL A 181 -0.74 4.02 0.05
CA VAL A 181 -1.05 4.35 1.45
C VAL A 181 0.21 4.57 2.28
N ASN A 182 1.25 3.76 2.08
CA ASN A 182 2.55 3.97 2.73
C ASN A 182 3.19 5.29 2.29
N GLU A 183 3.16 5.61 0.99
CA GLU A 183 3.67 6.88 0.47
C GLU A 183 2.91 8.08 1.06
N MET A 184 1.58 8.00 1.17
CA MET A 184 0.79 9.06 1.81
C MET A 184 1.12 9.22 3.30
N ALA A 185 1.28 8.11 4.03
CA ALA A 185 1.69 8.16 5.43
C ALA A 185 3.07 8.82 5.58
N TRP A 186 4.00 8.55 4.65
CA TRP A 186 5.29 9.21 4.60
C TRP A 186 5.18 10.71 4.35
N GLN A 187 4.38 11.14 3.37
CA GLN A 187 4.13 12.56 3.12
C GLN A 187 3.57 13.28 4.36
N LYS A 188 2.69 12.61 5.11
CA LYS A 188 2.18 13.13 6.39
C LYS A 188 3.26 13.26 7.45
N ILE A 189 4.18 12.32 7.54
CA ILE A 189 5.35 12.45 8.42
C ILE A 189 6.19 13.66 8.00
N LEU A 190 6.42 13.85 6.71
CA LEU A 190 7.17 15.02 6.20
C LEU A 190 6.49 16.34 6.56
N GLU A 191 5.15 16.42 6.59
CA GLU A 191 4.44 17.62 7.09
C GLU A 191 4.83 17.98 8.53
N TRP A 192 5.07 16.98 9.40
CA TRP A 192 5.56 17.18 10.76
C TRP A 192 7.06 17.49 10.82
N GLU A 193 7.86 16.78 10.02
CA GLU A 193 9.30 17.00 9.93
C GLU A 193 9.64 18.39 9.40
N ASN A 194 8.81 18.98 8.52
CA ASN A 194 8.96 20.36 8.03
C ASN A 194 8.93 21.45 9.12
N MET A 195 8.55 21.13 10.37
CA MET A 195 8.63 22.07 11.50
C MET A 195 10.00 22.03 12.21
N HIS A 196 10.89 21.16 11.77
CA HIS A 196 12.20 20.90 12.33
C HIS A 196 13.26 21.20 11.27
N GLU A 197 14.26 21.98 11.67
CA GLU A 197 15.47 22.16 10.89
C GLU A 197 16.53 21.22 11.48
N THR A 198 17.09 20.36 10.64
CA THR A 198 18.18 19.45 11.02
C THR A 198 19.38 19.71 10.12
N GLU A 199 20.58 19.42 10.63
CA GLU A 199 21.83 19.65 9.88
C GLU A 199 21.85 18.86 8.56
N CYS A 200 21.31 17.64 8.55
CA CYS A 200 21.25 16.80 7.35
C CYS A 200 20.06 17.10 6.42
N GLN A 201 19.03 17.83 6.89
CA GLN A 201 17.79 18.16 6.18
C GLN A 201 17.07 16.98 5.49
N GLN A 202 17.38 15.74 5.87
CA GLN A 202 16.86 14.55 5.21
C GLN A 202 16.40 13.54 6.27
N PRO A 203 15.11 13.55 6.65
CA PRO A 203 14.56 12.51 7.51
C PRO A 203 14.53 11.19 6.76
N MET A 204 14.93 10.10 7.41
CA MET A 204 14.96 8.76 6.82
C MET A 204 14.12 7.80 7.67
N LEU A 205 13.43 6.87 7.05
CA LEU A 205 12.66 5.87 7.78
C LEU A 205 13.57 4.71 8.22
N ALA A 206 13.65 4.49 9.52
CA ALA A 206 14.49 3.47 10.14
C ALA A 206 13.73 2.16 10.46
N LYS A 207 12.44 2.24 10.80
CA LYS A 207 11.66 1.06 11.17
C LYS A 207 10.17 1.20 10.80
N PHE A 208 9.64 0.16 10.15
CA PHE A 208 8.21 -0.12 10.00
C PHE A 208 7.76 -1.09 11.09
N GLU A 209 6.76 -0.72 11.89
CA GLU A 209 6.19 -1.61 12.90
C GLU A 209 4.67 -1.50 12.94
N GLY A 210 3.99 -2.61 12.65
CA GLY A 210 2.54 -2.73 12.81
C GLY A 210 2.18 -3.09 14.25
N ARG A 211 1.17 -2.41 14.80
CA ARG A 211 0.64 -2.61 16.16
C ARG A 211 -0.89 -2.67 16.18
N PRO A 212 -1.51 -3.60 15.43
CA PRO A 212 -2.96 -3.62 15.22
C PRO A 212 -3.77 -3.84 16.52
N LYS A 213 -3.19 -4.47 17.55
CA LYS A 213 -3.85 -4.72 18.84
C LYS A 213 -3.78 -3.53 19.80
N ASP A 214 -2.93 -2.54 19.53
CA ASP A 214 -2.63 -1.48 20.48
C ASP A 214 -3.43 -0.22 20.18
N ILE A 215 -4.67 -0.14 20.67
CA ILE A 215 -5.47 1.07 20.50
C ILE A 215 -4.84 2.25 21.25
N THR A 216 -4.62 3.37 20.55
CA THR A 216 -4.02 4.57 21.14
C THR A 216 -4.94 5.21 22.18
N PRO A 217 -4.41 5.91 23.21
CA PRO A 217 -5.24 6.64 24.18
C PRO A 217 -6.20 7.65 23.51
N LYS A 218 -5.74 8.33 22.45
CA LYS A 218 -6.56 9.25 21.63
C LYS A 218 -7.75 8.50 21.00
N ALA A 219 -7.50 7.36 20.37
CA ALA A 219 -8.54 6.55 19.76
C ALA A 219 -9.52 5.97 20.79
N ARG A 220 -9.04 5.52 21.96
CA ARG A 220 -9.89 5.05 23.08
C ARG A 220 -10.85 6.14 23.55
N ILE A 221 -10.34 7.34 23.82
CA ILE A 221 -11.17 8.46 24.27
C ILE A 221 -12.18 8.86 23.19
N ARG A 222 -11.75 8.96 21.92
CA ARG A 222 -12.65 9.26 20.79
C ARG A 222 -13.74 8.21 20.63
N SER A 223 -13.41 6.92 20.79
CA SER A 223 -14.39 5.84 20.72
C SER A 223 -15.46 5.95 21.79
N TRP A 224 -15.10 6.41 22.99
CA TRP A 224 -16.07 6.69 24.05
C TRP A 224 -17.09 7.78 23.64
N PHE A 225 -16.70 8.71 22.77
CA PHE A 225 -17.60 9.73 22.19
C PHE A 225 -18.26 9.29 20.88
N GLY A 226 -18.28 7.98 20.56
CA GLY A 226 -19.00 7.44 19.41
C GLY A 226 -18.24 7.48 18.07
N TYR A 227 -16.94 7.82 18.08
CA TYR A 227 -16.11 7.73 16.87
C TYR A 227 -15.65 6.29 16.61
N ALA A 228 -15.47 5.92 15.34
CA ALA A 228 -14.92 4.63 14.96
C ALA A 228 -13.47 4.47 15.45
N LEU A 229 -13.12 3.26 15.89
CA LEU A 229 -11.74 2.89 16.19
C LEU A 229 -10.95 2.73 14.89
N PRO A 230 -9.62 2.95 14.92
CA PRO A 230 -8.79 2.64 13.77
C PRO A 230 -8.77 1.14 13.52
N PHE A 231 -8.84 0.73 12.26
CA PHE A 231 -8.76 -0.68 11.88
C PHE A 231 -7.33 -1.20 11.87
N ASP A 232 -6.35 -0.30 11.74
CA ASP A 232 -4.95 -0.63 11.81
C ASP A 232 -4.17 0.52 12.46
N ARG A 233 -3.07 0.18 13.12
CA ARG A 233 -2.15 1.14 13.75
C ARG A 233 -0.73 0.74 13.44
N HIS A 234 0.07 1.73 13.07
CA HIS A 234 1.50 1.57 12.91
C HIS A 234 2.28 2.57 13.77
N ASP A 235 3.42 2.11 14.28
CA ASP A 235 4.43 2.96 14.90
C ASP A 235 5.66 2.96 13.97
N TRP A 236 5.97 4.11 13.36
CA TRP A 236 7.11 4.24 12.43
C TRP A 236 8.24 5.00 13.11
N VAL A 237 9.47 4.52 12.99
CA VAL A 237 10.64 5.20 13.56
C VAL A 237 11.39 5.92 12.46
N VAL A 238 11.47 7.23 12.58
CA VAL A 238 12.20 8.12 11.68
C VAL A 238 13.53 8.48 12.33
N ASP A 239 14.60 8.43 11.53
CA ASP A 239 15.91 8.93 11.88
C ASP A 239 16.07 10.36 11.39
N ARG A 240 16.26 11.29 12.34
CA ARG A 240 16.57 12.69 12.11
C ARG A 240 18.03 12.94 12.47
N CYS A 241 18.94 12.72 11.54
CA CYS A 241 20.38 12.98 11.74
C CYS A 241 20.97 12.25 12.98
N GLY A 242 20.59 10.99 13.20
CA GLY A 242 21.00 10.19 14.36
C GLY A 242 20.00 10.23 15.52
N LYS A 243 19.04 11.15 15.52
CA LYS A 243 17.96 11.19 16.52
C LYS A 243 16.75 10.39 16.05
N LYS A 244 16.45 9.30 16.75
CA LYS A 244 15.28 8.45 16.48
C LYS A 244 14.00 9.08 17.06
N VAL A 245 12.99 9.25 16.22
CA VAL A 245 11.68 9.77 16.59
C VAL A 245 10.58 8.85 16.08
N THR A 246 9.69 8.45 16.97
CA THR A 246 8.56 7.57 16.64
C THR A 246 7.34 8.40 16.27
N TYR A 247 6.71 8.04 15.16
CA TYR A 247 5.39 8.51 14.73
C TYR A 247 4.37 7.40 14.93
N VAL A 248 3.17 7.79 15.37
CA VAL A 248 2.00 6.91 15.47
C VAL A 248 1.07 7.26 14.32
N ILE A 249 0.65 6.23 13.59
CA ILE A 249 -0.23 6.32 12.43
C ILE A 249 -1.44 5.44 12.71
N ASP A 250 -2.59 6.07 12.88
CA ASP A 250 -3.87 5.36 13.00
C ASP A 250 -4.61 5.43 11.65
N PHE A 251 -5.05 4.27 11.15
CA PHE A 251 -5.80 4.13 9.89
C PHE A 251 -7.30 3.96 10.19
N TYR A 252 -8.12 4.83 9.61
CA TYR A 252 -9.57 4.81 9.77
C TYR A 252 -10.26 4.63 8.43
N SER A 253 -11.37 3.89 8.42
CA SER A 253 -12.24 3.82 7.25
C SER A 253 -12.89 5.18 7.01
N GLY A 254 -12.82 5.66 5.77
CA GLY A 254 -13.43 6.91 5.35
C GLY A 254 -14.90 6.71 4.97
N LYS A 255 -15.59 7.82 4.72
CA LYS A 255 -16.97 7.77 4.22
C LYS A 255 -16.93 7.50 2.72
N GLN A 256 -17.68 6.51 2.26
CA GLN A 256 -17.88 6.29 0.83
C GLN A 256 -18.59 7.50 0.22
N ASP A 257 -18.08 7.98 -0.92
CA ASP A 257 -18.73 9.02 -1.70
C ASP A 257 -19.90 8.38 -2.47
N PRO A 258 -21.15 8.86 -2.29
CA PRO A 258 -22.30 8.36 -3.05
C PRO A 258 -22.14 8.47 -4.56
N ASN A 259 -21.37 9.45 -5.05
CA ASN A 259 -21.10 9.66 -6.48
C ASN A 259 -19.96 8.79 -7.00
N ARG A 260 -19.14 8.23 -6.10
CA ARG A 260 -18.00 7.35 -6.42
C ARG A 260 -18.00 6.15 -5.48
N PRO A 261 -19.01 5.26 -5.56
CA PRO A 261 -19.15 4.13 -4.64
C PRO A 261 -17.98 3.13 -4.74
N MET A 262 -17.21 3.18 -5.84
CA MET A 262 -16.02 2.37 -6.06
C MET A 262 -14.72 3.00 -5.52
N SER A 263 -14.74 4.27 -5.11
CA SER A 263 -13.55 4.93 -4.56
C SER A 263 -13.32 4.51 -3.11
N LEU A 264 -12.10 4.04 -2.83
CA LEU A 264 -11.66 3.77 -1.47
C LEU A 264 -11.43 5.08 -0.74
N SER A 265 -12.22 5.30 0.32
CA SER A 265 -12.00 6.42 1.23
C SER A 265 -11.41 5.91 2.54
N PHE A 266 -10.29 6.48 2.95
CA PHE A 266 -9.69 6.27 4.27
C PHE A 266 -9.19 7.60 4.82
N TYR A 267 -8.96 7.61 6.13
CA TYR A 267 -8.43 8.73 6.87
C TYR A 267 -7.21 8.30 7.67
N LEU A 268 -6.13 9.09 7.57
CA LEU A 268 -4.86 8.86 8.26
C LEU A 268 -4.70 9.90 9.37
N ASP A 269 -4.57 9.44 10.61
CA ASP A 269 -4.19 10.28 11.74
C ASP A 269 -2.71 10.00 12.08
N VAL A 270 -1.83 10.79 11.48
CA VAL A 270 -0.38 10.73 11.68
C VAL A 270 0.06 11.78 12.68
N ARG A 271 0.82 11.38 13.69
CA ARG A 271 1.31 12.27 14.74
C ARG A 271 2.58 11.74 15.42
N PRO A 272 3.44 12.60 15.97
CA PRO A 272 4.55 12.17 16.81
C PRO A 272 4.05 11.35 17.99
N ALA A 273 4.78 10.33 18.44
CA ALA A 273 4.44 9.54 19.62
C ALA A 273 4.39 10.39 20.90
N VAL A 274 3.77 9.87 21.96
CA VAL A 274 3.70 10.61 23.24
C VAL A 274 5.07 10.57 23.91
N SER A 275 5.81 11.66 23.76
CA SER A 275 7.09 11.95 24.42
C SER A 275 7.14 13.46 24.70
N PRO A 276 8.04 13.97 25.56
CA PRO A 276 8.13 15.42 25.80
C PRO A 276 8.29 16.23 24.50
N ALA A 277 9.17 15.78 23.59
CA ALA A 277 9.33 16.38 22.27
C ALA A 277 8.07 16.21 21.39
N GLY A 278 7.48 15.03 21.36
CA GLY A 278 6.29 14.77 20.54
C GLY A 278 5.04 15.54 21.03
N ILE A 279 4.91 15.79 22.33
CA ILE A 279 3.87 16.65 22.90
C ILE A 279 4.08 18.10 22.44
N TRP A 280 5.32 18.58 22.50
CA TRP A 280 5.67 19.92 22.01
C TRP A 280 5.36 20.08 20.51
N ASP A 281 5.74 19.09 19.70
CA ASP A 281 5.46 19.08 18.25
C ASP A 281 3.95 19.15 17.98
N ARG A 282 3.15 18.38 18.72
CA ARG A 282 1.68 18.39 18.62
C ARG A 282 1.07 19.74 19.00
N LEU A 283 1.57 20.37 20.06
CA LEU A 283 1.13 21.72 20.45
C LEU A 283 1.49 22.73 19.35
N LYS A 284 2.74 22.73 18.89
CA LYS A 284 3.22 23.62 17.82
C LYS A 284 2.40 23.48 16.54
N MET A 285 2.11 22.24 16.11
CA MET A 285 1.28 21.97 14.95
C MET A 285 -0.17 22.45 15.15
N SER A 286 -0.72 22.30 16.35
CA SER A 286 -2.08 22.76 16.66
C SER A 286 -2.18 24.28 16.54
N PHE A 287 -1.19 25.03 17.04
CA PHE A 287 -1.12 26.48 16.85
C PHE A 287 -0.93 26.86 15.38
N LYS A 288 -0.04 26.17 14.65
CA LYS A 288 0.17 26.43 13.21
C LYS A 288 -1.12 26.26 12.40
N LYS A 289 -1.86 25.16 12.61
CA LYS A 289 -3.13 24.91 11.93
C LYS A 289 -4.24 25.86 12.38
N GLY A 290 -4.27 26.22 13.67
CA GLY A 290 -5.25 27.16 14.24
C GLY A 290 -5.02 28.61 13.83
N SER A 291 -3.78 29.00 13.53
CA SER A 291 -3.43 30.33 12.99
C SER A 291 -3.69 30.47 11.48
N LEU A 292 -4.00 29.36 10.80
CA LEU A 292 -4.28 29.28 9.35
C LEU A 292 -5.79 29.28 9.03
N HIS A 293 -6.65 29.60 10.01
CA HIS A 293 -8.10 29.74 9.84
C HIS A 293 -8.56 31.12 10.33
#